data_AF-A0A8S3GRZ1-F1
#
_entry.id   AF-A0A8S3GRZ1-F1
#
_cell.length_a   1.000
_cell.length_b   1.000
_cell.length_c   1.000
_cell.angle_alpha   90.00
_cell.angle_beta   90.00
_cell.angle_gamma   90.00
#
_symmetry.space_group_name_H-M   'P 1'
#
loop_
_entity.id
_entity.type
_entity.pdbx_description
1 polymer ?
#
loop_
_entity_poly.entity_id
_entity_poly.type
_entity_poly.pdbx_seq_one_letter_code
_entity_poly.pdbx_strand_id
1 'polypeptide(L)'
;TTFFPQKDKINKNAQSNIVYSISCSDCDVGYIGKTIRQASRRHQEHGTPQQPKASPTPKIATPVLNNQSLRRSDRLRTKPKVNYYQDDNECNVEPQEENDDKLMKSALYKHQKNMNHTINWNDWKIISKDCKKYRLLVLVYLERLQISKPTVKIKFGAINEPRTRANS
;
A
#
# COMPACT_ATOMS: atom_id res chain seq x y z
N THR A 1 29.05 18.99 7.59
CA THR A 1 29.19 18.06 6.45
C THR A 1 28.07 17.03 6.51
N THR A 2 27.01 17.18 5.71
CA THR A 2 25.97 16.14 5.62
C THR A 2 26.53 14.96 4.82
N PHE A 3 26.78 13.84 5.48
CA PHE A 3 27.51 12.66 4.98
C PHE A 3 26.85 11.94 3.77
N PHE A 4 25.68 12.40 3.30
CA PHE A 4 25.03 11.95 2.06
C PHE A 4 24.24 13.10 1.42
N PRO A 5 24.87 13.97 0.63
CA PRO A 5 24.27 15.21 0.14
C PRO A 5 23.12 15.01 -0.87
N GLN A 6 22.97 13.82 -1.46
CA GLN A 6 21.92 13.55 -2.44
C GLN A 6 21.44 12.11 -2.30
N LYS A 7 20.27 11.93 -1.66
CA LYS A 7 19.57 10.64 -1.71
C LYS A 7 18.83 10.52 -3.03
N ASP A 8 18.83 9.33 -3.62
CA ASP A 8 18.05 9.05 -4.82
C ASP A 8 16.56 9.29 -4.58
N LYS A 9 15.89 9.83 -5.61
CA LYS A 9 14.46 10.03 -5.58
C LYS A 9 13.76 8.67 -5.58
N ILE A 10 13.08 8.36 -4.48
CA ILE A 10 12.30 7.11 -4.35
C ILE A 10 11.15 7.12 -5.36
N ASN A 11 11.06 6.06 -6.16
CA ASN A 11 9.96 5.85 -7.12
C ASN A 11 8.60 5.92 -6.39
N LYS A 12 7.63 6.58 -7.02
CA LYS A 12 6.24 6.74 -6.56
C LYS A 12 5.63 5.46 -5.97
N ASN A 13 5.82 4.32 -6.63
CA ASN A 13 5.26 3.02 -6.18
C ASN A 13 5.92 2.48 -4.90
N ALA A 14 7.17 2.88 -4.63
CA ALA A 14 7.93 2.47 -3.45
C ALA A 14 7.78 3.44 -2.28
N GLN A 15 7.04 4.55 -2.44
CA GLN A 15 6.80 5.51 -1.36
C GLN A 15 5.79 4.99 -0.35
N SER A 16 5.98 5.37 0.92
CA SER A 16 5.16 5.00 2.07
C SER A 16 4.88 6.23 2.94
N ASN A 17 3.91 6.11 3.87
CA ASN A 17 3.43 7.23 4.69
C ASN A 17 2.93 8.37 3.82
N ILE A 18 2.02 8.04 2.91
CA ILE A 18 1.45 8.97 1.94
C ILE A 18 -0.07 8.95 1.99
N VAL A 19 -0.65 10.09 1.63
CA VAL A 19 -2.06 10.22 1.24
C VAL A 19 -2.10 10.26 -0.27
N TYR A 20 -2.90 9.38 -0.86
CA TYR A 20 -3.00 9.21 -2.30
C TYR A 20 -4.44 9.27 -2.77
N SER A 21 -4.65 9.62 -4.03
CA SER A 21 -5.93 9.55 -4.71
C SER A 21 -5.89 8.64 -5.93
N ILE A 22 -7.02 7.99 -6.20
CA ILE A 22 -7.24 7.17 -7.40
C ILE A 22 -8.58 7.59 -7.98
N SER A 23 -8.60 7.95 -9.26
CA SER A 23 -9.84 8.28 -9.96
C SER A 23 -10.49 7.04 -10.57
N CYS A 24 -11.82 7.06 -10.66
CA CYS A 24 -12.55 6.19 -11.57
C CYS A 24 -12.38 6.69 -13.01
N SER A 25 -12.39 5.78 -13.98
CA SER A 25 -12.35 6.14 -15.41
C SER A 25 -13.75 6.44 -15.96
N ASP A 26 -14.78 5.85 -15.35
CA ASP A 26 -16.15 5.88 -15.86
C ASP A 26 -17.06 6.87 -15.10
N CYS A 27 -16.57 7.50 -14.03
CA CYS A 27 -17.30 8.54 -13.31
C CYS A 27 -16.38 9.53 -12.59
N ASP A 28 -16.95 10.68 -12.19
CA ASP A 28 -16.23 11.77 -11.52
C ASP A 28 -15.89 11.50 -10.04
N VAL A 29 -16.06 10.26 -9.59
CA VAL A 29 -15.77 9.87 -8.20
C VAL A 29 -14.32 9.43 -8.08
N GLY A 30 -13.64 9.94 -7.05
CA GLY A 30 -12.28 9.55 -6.68
C GLY A 30 -12.22 8.93 -5.30
N TYR A 31 -11.34 7.95 -5.13
CA TYR A 31 -10.98 7.39 -3.82
C TYR A 31 -9.77 8.13 -3.26
N ILE A 32 -9.83 8.53 -2.00
CA ILE A 32 -8.68 9.09 -1.26
C ILE A 32 -8.30 8.11 -0.15
N GLY A 33 -7.07 7.61 -0.20
CA GLY A 33 -6.53 6.64 0.73
C GLY A 33 -5.30 7.15 1.46
N LYS A 34 -5.03 6.55 2.62
CA LYS A 34 -3.81 6.77 3.38
C LYS A 34 -3.09 5.44 3.61
N THR A 35 -1.77 5.42 3.46
CA THR A 35 -0.98 4.20 3.64
C THR A 35 0.35 4.42 4.35
N ILE A 36 0.66 3.51 5.29
CA ILE A 36 2.00 3.33 5.88
C ILE A 36 2.84 2.32 5.12
N ARG A 37 2.20 1.47 4.32
CA ARG A 37 2.87 0.50 3.45
C ARG A 37 3.34 1.22 2.18
N GLN A 38 4.17 0.54 1.40
CA GLN A 38 4.48 1.00 0.04
C GLN A 38 3.18 1.07 -0.80
N ALA A 39 3.08 2.09 -1.66
CA ALA A 39 1.90 2.33 -2.49
C ALA A 39 1.51 1.11 -3.32
N SER A 40 2.48 0.46 -3.97
CA SER A 40 2.26 -0.76 -4.76
C SER A 40 1.57 -1.88 -3.97
N ARG A 41 2.03 -2.13 -2.75
CA ARG A 41 1.44 -3.16 -1.88
C ARG A 41 0.02 -2.79 -1.49
N ARG A 42 -0.23 -1.51 -1.18
CA ARG A 42 -1.59 -1.04 -0.87
C ARG A 42 -2.54 -1.20 -2.06
N HIS A 43 -2.09 -0.91 -3.27
CA HIS A 43 -2.91 -1.08 -4.48
C HIS A 43 -3.26 -2.56 -4.73
N GLN A 44 -2.30 -3.46 -4.54
CA GLN A 44 -2.56 -4.91 -4.60
C GLN A 44 -3.61 -5.36 -3.56
N GLU A 45 -3.57 -4.82 -2.34
CA GLU A 45 -4.60 -5.10 -1.32
C GLU A 45 -6.01 -4.65 -1.77
N HIS A 46 -6.10 -3.69 -2.71
CA HIS A 46 -7.36 -3.23 -3.28
C HIS A 46 -7.75 -3.95 -4.58
N GLY A 47 -6.98 -4.94 -5.03
CA GLY A 47 -7.30 -5.74 -6.22
C GLY A 47 -6.70 -5.21 -7.52
N THR A 48 -5.65 -4.37 -7.48
CA THR A 48 -4.92 -4.03 -8.71
C THR A 48 -4.41 -5.31 -9.39
N PRO A 49 -4.63 -5.47 -10.70
CA PRO A 49 -4.08 -6.60 -11.44
C PRO A 49 -2.56 -6.68 -11.22
N GLN A 50 -2.07 -7.87 -10.85
CA GLN A 50 -0.64 -8.07 -10.74
C GLN A 50 -0.05 -7.90 -12.14
N GLN A 51 0.73 -6.83 -12.34
CA GLN A 51 1.58 -6.73 -13.52
C GLN A 51 2.51 -7.94 -13.52
N PRO A 52 2.74 -8.59 -14.67
CA PRO A 52 3.68 -9.70 -14.75
C PRO A 52 5.00 -9.22 -14.15
N LYS A 53 5.48 -9.90 -13.11
CA LYS A 53 6.79 -9.64 -12.51
C LYS A 53 7.76 -9.69 -13.68
N ALA A 54 8.42 -8.58 -13.99
CA ALA A 54 9.43 -8.53 -15.05
C ALA A 54 10.29 -9.78 -14.92
N SER A 55 10.41 -10.53 -16.02
CA SER A 55 11.27 -11.71 -16.09
C SER A 55 12.64 -11.37 -15.47
N PRO A 56 13.35 -12.34 -14.87
CA PRO A 56 14.70 -12.11 -14.41
C PRO A 56 15.49 -11.52 -15.58
N THR A 57 15.90 -10.26 -15.48
CA THR A 57 16.74 -9.61 -16.50
C THR A 57 17.91 -10.55 -16.80
N PRO A 58 18.18 -10.89 -18.09
CA PRO A 58 19.30 -11.75 -18.43
C PRO A 58 20.57 -11.16 -17.84
N LYS A 59 21.18 -11.89 -16.91
CA LYS A 59 22.47 -11.51 -16.32
C LYS A 59 23.48 -11.52 -17.45
N ILE A 60 23.85 -10.35 -17.95
CA ILE A 60 24.99 -10.21 -18.85
C ILE A 60 26.19 -10.82 -18.13
N ALA A 61 26.71 -11.93 -18.65
CA ALA A 61 27.79 -12.67 -18.04
C ALA A 61 29.08 -11.87 -18.14
N THR A 62 29.38 -11.07 -17.12
CA THR A 62 30.74 -10.52 -16.94
C THR A 62 31.64 -11.63 -16.39
N PRO A 63 32.77 -11.95 -17.04
CA PRO A 63 33.73 -12.92 -16.52
C PRO A 63 34.47 -12.31 -15.33
N VAL A 64 33.96 -12.52 -14.11
CA VAL A 64 34.63 -12.11 -12.87
C VAL A 64 35.25 -13.35 -12.23
N LEU A 65 36.57 -13.26 -12.03
CA LEU A 65 37.44 -14.25 -11.40
C LEU A 65 36.82 -14.89 -10.15
N ASN A 66 36.99 -16.21 -10.04
CA ASN A 66 36.37 -17.09 -9.07
C ASN A 66 36.87 -16.84 -7.62
N ASN A 67 36.19 -15.96 -6.89
CA ASN A 67 36.21 -15.89 -5.43
C ASN A 67 34.85 -16.32 -4.85
N GLN A 68 34.34 -17.47 -5.30
CA GLN A 68 33.00 -17.97 -4.97
C GLN A 68 32.83 -18.43 -3.50
N SER A 69 33.91 -18.54 -2.72
CA SER A 69 33.86 -19.15 -1.38
C SER A 69 33.35 -18.21 -0.26
N LEU A 70 33.43 -16.89 -0.42
CA LEU A 70 33.08 -15.95 0.67
C LEU A 70 31.69 -15.29 0.51
N ARG A 71 31.00 -15.52 -0.60
CA ARG A 71 29.71 -14.86 -0.86
C ARG A 71 28.60 -15.46 0.00
N ARG A 72 27.80 -14.57 0.62
CA ARG A 72 26.68 -14.94 1.50
C ARG A 72 25.65 -15.84 0.80
N SER A 73 25.48 -15.69 -0.52
CA SER A 73 24.61 -16.52 -1.36
C SER A 73 24.99 -18.00 -1.34
N ASP A 74 26.28 -18.32 -1.30
CA ASP A 74 26.78 -19.70 -1.32
C ASP A 74 26.56 -20.40 0.01
N ARG A 75 26.81 -19.69 1.12
CA ARG A 75 26.49 -20.19 2.47
C ARG A 75 24.99 -20.43 2.68
N LEU A 76 24.12 -19.65 2.04
CA LEU A 76 22.67 -19.88 2.12
C LEU A 76 22.21 -21.09 1.29
N ARG A 77 22.98 -21.49 0.26
CA ARG A 77 22.69 -22.69 -0.54
C ARG A 77 23.04 -23.97 0.21
N THR A 78 24.11 -23.95 0.98
CA THR A 78 24.59 -25.12 1.74
C THR A 78 24.07 -25.20 3.16
N LYS A 79 23.44 -24.14 3.68
CA LYS A 79 22.86 -24.16 5.03
C LYS A 79 21.70 -25.17 5.07
N PRO A 80 21.72 -26.15 5.98
CA PRO A 80 20.59 -27.06 6.16
C PRO A 80 19.35 -26.22 6.52
N LYS A 81 18.31 -26.36 5.70
CA LYS A 81 17.01 -25.73 5.96
C LYS A 81 16.35 -26.51 7.09
N VAL A 82 16.44 -25.97 8.30
CA VAL A 82 15.63 -26.44 9.41
C VAL A 82 14.20 -25.97 9.15
N ASN A 83 13.29 -26.90 8.91
CA ASN A 83 11.86 -26.60 8.79
C ASN A 83 11.31 -26.50 10.22
N TYR A 84 10.99 -25.29 10.67
CA TYR A 84 10.57 -25.03 12.04
C TYR A 84 9.07 -25.28 12.29
N TYR A 85 8.34 -25.69 11.25
CA TYR A 85 6.92 -25.99 11.32
C TYR A 85 6.67 -27.37 10.72
N GLN A 86 5.88 -28.18 11.43
CA GLN A 86 5.37 -29.46 10.93
C GLN A 86 4.38 -29.18 9.80
N ASP A 87 4.56 -29.93 8.72
CA ASP A 87 3.87 -29.76 7.45
C ASP A 87 2.55 -30.55 7.50
N ASP A 88 1.52 -29.98 8.13
CA ASP A 88 0.15 -30.47 7.96
C ASP A 88 -0.41 -29.86 6.67
N ASN A 89 0.16 -30.25 5.53
CA ASN A 89 -0.35 -29.92 4.20
C ASN A 89 -0.79 -31.19 3.49
N GLU A 90 -1.93 -31.71 3.92
CA GLU A 90 -2.86 -32.31 2.99
C GLU A 90 -3.34 -31.18 2.06
N CYS A 91 -3.07 -31.31 0.76
CA CYS A 91 -3.38 -30.31 -0.24
C CYS A 91 -4.90 -30.16 -0.39
N ASN A 92 -5.52 -29.38 0.49
CA ASN A 92 -6.82 -28.80 0.22
C ASN A 92 -6.66 -27.76 -0.89
N VAL A 93 -7.30 -28.05 -2.02
CA VAL A 93 -7.72 -27.05 -3.00
C VAL A 93 -8.64 -26.07 -2.27
N GLU A 94 -8.08 -24.99 -1.76
CA GLU A 94 -8.83 -23.91 -1.10
C GLU A 94 -9.72 -23.19 -2.15
N PRO A 95 -11.06 -23.19 -1.99
CA PRO A 95 -11.98 -22.60 -2.95
C PRO A 95 -11.74 -21.12 -3.20
N GLN A 96 -11.89 -20.68 -4.44
CA GLN A 96 -11.66 -19.32 -4.94
C GLN A 96 -12.56 -18.22 -4.30
N GLU A 97 -13.34 -18.54 -3.28
CA GLU A 97 -14.36 -17.65 -2.68
C GLU A 97 -13.80 -16.75 -1.56
N GLU A 98 -12.79 -17.17 -0.80
CA GLU A 98 -12.34 -16.43 0.39
C GLU A 98 -11.65 -15.07 0.10
N ASN A 99 -11.02 -14.95 -1.08
CA ASN A 99 -10.34 -13.71 -1.46
C ASN A 99 -11.32 -12.59 -1.80
N ASP A 100 -12.49 -12.94 -2.32
CA ASP A 100 -13.50 -11.98 -2.78
C ASP A 100 -14.14 -11.25 -1.59
N ASP A 101 -14.42 -11.95 -0.50
CA ASP A 101 -14.96 -11.37 0.74
C ASP A 101 -14.00 -10.37 1.39
N LYS A 102 -12.70 -10.64 1.32
CA LYS A 102 -11.68 -9.72 1.82
C LYS A 102 -11.58 -8.47 0.95
N LEU A 103 -11.68 -8.64 -0.37
CA LEU A 103 -11.65 -7.55 -1.33
C LEU A 103 -12.94 -6.71 -1.27
N MET A 104 -14.11 -7.29 -1.00
CA MET A 104 -15.39 -6.56 -0.81
C MET A 104 -15.33 -5.47 0.27
N LYS A 105 -14.40 -5.56 1.22
CA LYS A 105 -14.15 -4.54 2.24
C LYS A 105 -13.47 -3.28 1.68
N SER A 106 -12.82 -3.40 0.53
CA SER A 106 -12.19 -2.28 -0.18
C SER A 106 -13.25 -1.44 -0.89
N ALA A 107 -13.32 -0.15 -0.55
CA ALA A 107 -14.22 0.78 -1.23
C ALA A 107 -13.97 0.86 -2.74
N LEU A 108 -12.71 0.75 -3.18
CA LEU A 108 -12.34 0.71 -4.60
C LEU A 108 -12.88 -0.53 -5.30
N TYR A 109 -12.68 -1.70 -4.69
CA TYR A 109 -13.12 -2.96 -5.29
C TYR A 109 -14.65 -3.07 -5.30
N LYS A 110 -15.30 -2.63 -4.21
CA LYS A 110 -16.76 -2.51 -4.15
C LYS A 110 -17.30 -1.56 -5.22
N HIS A 111 -16.67 -0.40 -5.42
CA HIS A 111 -17.08 0.54 -6.46
C HIS A 111 -16.99 -0.11 -7.85
N GLN A 112 -15.85 -0.75 -8.14
CA GLN A 112 -15.63 -1.46 -9.40
C GLN A 112 -16.67 -2.58 -9.61
N LYS A 113 -16.92 -3.44 -8.62
CA LYS A 113 -17.85 -4.57 -8.74
C LYS A 113 -19.31 -4.14 -8.82
N ASN A 114 -19.73 -3.16 -8.01
CA ASN A 114 -21.13 -2.77 -7.93
C ASN A 114 -21.57 -1.88 -9.11
N MET A 115 -20.66 -1.04 -9.60
CA MET A 115 -20.96 -0.11 -10.69
C MET A 115 -20.43 -0.60 -12.04
N ASN A 116 -19.72 -1.73 -12.08
CA ASN A 116 -19.00 -2.23 -13.26
C ASN A 116 -18.05 -1.18 -13.86
N HIS A 117 -17.43 -0.38 -13.00
CA HIS A 117 -16.52 0.69 -13.38
C HIS A 117 -15.04 0.26 -13.32
N THR A 118 -14.22 0.88 -14.14
CA THR A 118 -12.79 0.68 -14.28
C THR A 118 -12.01 1.69 -13.45
N ILE A 119 -11.30 1.19 -12.45
CA ILE A 119 -10.41 2.02 -11.63
C ILE A 119 -9.12 2.32 -12.39
N ASN A 120 -8.72 3.60 -12.44
CA ASN A 120 -7.48 4.00 -13.10
C ASN A 120 -6.27 3.83 -12.17
N TRP A 121 -5.69 2.63 -12.16
CA TRP A 121 -4.52 2.30 -11.36
C TRP A 121 -3.22 2.97 -11.83
N ASN A 122 -3.19 3.54 -13.05
CA ASN A 122 -2.00 4.13 -13.64
C ASN A 122 -1.87 5.64 -13.29
N ASP A 123 -2.98 6.38 -13.24
CA ASP A 123 -3.00 7.83 -12.93
C ASP A 123 -3.32 8.17 -11.46
N TRP A 124 -2.97 7.29 -10.53
CA TRP A 124 -3.09 7.61 -9.11
C TRP A 124 -2.16 8.76 -8.71
N LYS A 125 -2.49 9.61 -7.74
CA LYS A 125 -1.68 10.79 -7.38
C LYS A 125 -1.32 10.80 -5.90
N ILE A 126 -0.16 11.36 -5.57
CA ILE A 126 0.23 11.61 -4.17
C ILE A 126 -0.24 13.00 -3.82
N ILE A 127 -1.18 13.09 -2.89
CA ILE A 127 -1.74 14.38 -2.42
C ILE A 127 -0.83 14.97 -1.36
N SER A 128 -0.35 14.14 -0.43
CA SER A 128 0.44 14.60 0.70
C SER A 128 1.31 13.49 1.29
N LYS A 129 2.36 13.87 2.02
CA LYS A 129 3.16 12.96 2.85
C LYS A 129 2.70 13.07 4.30
N ASP A 130 2.46 11.93 4.92
CA ASP A 130 2.24 11.90 6.37
C ASP A 130 3.58 11.89 7.10
N CYS A 131 3.96 13.06 7.61
CA CYS A 131 5.18 13.24 8.38
C CYS A 131 5.05 12.78 9.84
N LYS A 132 3.83 12.56 10.36
CA LYS A 132 3.59 12.21 11.77
C LYS A 132 3.62 10.70 11.95
N LYS A 133 4.82 10.11 11.88
CA LYS A 133 5.08 8.66 12.02
C LYS A 133 4.36 8.02 13.22
N TYR A 134 4.23 8.74 14.32
CA TYR A 134 3.63 8.25 15.57
C TYR A 134 2.09 8.20 15.56
N ARG A 135 1.40 9.00 14.73
CA ARG A 135 -0.08 8.98 14.70
C ARG A 135 -0.65 7.62 14.29
N LEU A 136 0.06 6.89 13.44
CA LEU A 136 -0.36 5.57 12.96
C LEU A 136 0.04 4.45 13.91
N LEU A 137 1.22 4.55 14.54
CA LEU A 137 1.66 3.62 15.58
C LEU A 137 0.75 3.67 16.81
N VAL A 138 0.37 4.87 17.26
CA VAL A 138 -0.53 5.06 18.40
C VAL A 138 -1.91 4.46 18.11
N LEU A 139 -2.47 4.66 16.91
CA LEU A 139 -3.79 4.09 16.57
C LEU A 139 -3.77 2.55 16.53
N VAL A 140 -2.75 1.94 15.90
CA VAL A 140 -2.62 0.48 15.85
C VAL A 140 -2.36 -0.12 17.24
N TYR A 141 -1.60 0.58 18.09
CA TYR A 141 -1.34 0.15 19.45
C TYR A 141 -2.57 0.26 20.35
N LEU A 142 -3.33 1.36 20.27
CA LEU A 142 -4.59 1.53 21.02
C LEU A 142 -5.64 0.49 20.62
N GLU A 143 -5.74 0.16 19.32
CA GLU A 143 -6.63 -0.89 18.82
C GLU A 143 -6.28 -2.27 19.38
N ARG A 144 -4.98 -2.59 19.47
CA ARG A 144 -4.50 -3.82 20.12
C ARG A 144 -4.76 -3.86 21.62
N LEU A 145 -4.75 -2.71 22.29
CA LEU A 145 -5.00 -2.60 23.72
C LEU A 145 -6.49 -2.44 24.08
N GLN A 146 -7.40 -2.44 23.10
CA GLN A 146 -8.83 -2.14 23.29
C GLN A 146 -9.11 -0.81 24.03
N ILE A 147 -8.14 0.12 24.00
CA ILE A 147 -8.29 1.43 24.64
C ILE A 147 -9.14 2.30 23.70
N SER A 148 -10.15 2.96 24.26
CA SER A 148 -11.05 3.82 23.50
C SER A 148 -10.27 4.89 22.72
N LYS A 149 -10.63 5.07 21.44
CA LYS A 149 -10.00 6.08 20.58
C LYS A 149 -10.22 7.46 21.23
N PRO A 150 -9.17 8.26 21.47
CA PRO A 150 -9.34 9.58 22.05
C PRO A 150 -10.18 10.43 21.09
N THR A 151 -11.38 10.79 21.51
CA THR A 151 -12.29 11.63 20.74
C THR A 151 -11.86 13.09 20.88
N VAL A 152 -11.26 13.64 19.83
CA VAL A 152 -11.01 15.07 19.75
C VAL A 152 -12.34 15.75 19.42
N LYS A 153 -12.95 16.41 20.42
CA LYS A 153 -14.15 17.23 20.22
C LYS A 153 -13.76 18.49 19.45
N ILE A 154 -13.95 18.48 18.14
CA ILE A 154 -13.82 19.68 17.29
C ILE A 154 -15.13 20.45 17.42
N LYS A 155 -15.08 21.64 18.05
CA LYS A 155 -16.21 22.59 18.01
C LYS A 155 -16.25 23.21 16.62
N PHE A 156 -17.20 22.80 15.78
CA PHE A 156 -17.52 23.55 14.58
C PHE A 156 -18.33 24.78 15.01
N GLY A 157 -17.75 25.97 14.83
CA GLY A 157 -18.49 27.22 14.95
C GLY A 157 -19.55 27.27 13.84
N ALA A 158 -20.79 27.57 14.21
CA ALA A 158 -21.87 27.80 13.27
C ALA A 158 -21.48 28.94 12.32
N ILE A 159 -21.47 28.66 11.03
CA ILE A 159 -21.41 29.67 9.98
C ILE A 159 -22.84 30.18 9.82
N ASN A 160 -23.05 31.44 10.22
CA ASN A 160 -24.34 32.10 10.08
C ASN A 160 -24.76 32.24 8.61
N GLU A 161 -26.08 32.21 8.42
CA GLU A 161 -26.88 32.25 7.20
C GLU A 161 -26.52 33.28 6.12
N PRO A 162 -26.97 33.08 4.86
CA PRO A 162 -26.59 33.87 3.71
C PRO A 162 -27.09 35.33 3.76
N ARG A 163 -26.17 36.26 3.55
CA ARG A 163 -26.45 37.67 3.27
C ARG A 163 -27.12 37.78 1.90
N THR A 164 -28.44 37.94 1.87
CA THR A 164 -29.16 38.33 0.65
C THR A 164 -28.71 39.74 0.24
N ARG A 165 -28.21 39.86 -1.00
CA ARG A 165 -27.93 41.14 -1.65
C ARG A 165 -29.26 41.79 -2.01
N ALA A 166 -29.58 42.92 -1.40
CA ALA A 166 -30.55 43.86 -1.95
C ALA A 166 -29.84 44.67 -3.04
N ASN A 167 -30.26 44.49 -4.30
CA ASN A 167 -30.06 45.45 -5.38
C ASN A 167 -31.45 45.99 -5.75
N SER A 168 -31.74 47.22 -5.37
CA SER A 168 -32.72 48.12 -5.98
C SER A 168 -32.31 49.54 -5.63
#